data_AF-A0AAX7U3R8-F1
#
_entry.id   AF-A0AAX7U3R8-F1
#
_cell.length_a   1.000
_cell.length_b   1.000
_cell.length_c   1.000
_cell.angle_alpha   90.00
_cell.angle_beta   90.00
_cell.angle_gamma   90.00
#
_symmetry.space_group_name_H-M   'P 1'
#
loop_
_entity.id
_entity.type
_entity.pdbx_description
1 polymer ?
#
loop_
_entity_poly.entity_id
_entity_poly.type
_entity_poly.pdbx_seq_one_letter_code
_entity_poly.pdbx_strand_id
1 'polypeptide(L)'
;MFSIQSKWRYLIMFLGIQLVVMALLSREGYQKRVTYFIRIFRKPDGGAVSGRNHTTPTISGGDVYANLSHLPKAHGHRDDTPYCPKTSPLIGGPIHVSFPSRLSLAEVERKNPLVVRGGQYRPPDCVARHRTAIIIPHRHREHHLKFLLYYLHPFLQRQQLQYGIYVIHQAGNYTFNRAKLMNAGFREAMKEEDWDCLFFHDVDLIPEDDRNTYVCDSNPKHAAIAMDKFGYKLPYKMYFGGVSALTPLHYLKMNGFPNNYWGWGGEDDDIGVRVSLAGMYITRPSLKVGRYKMIKHKLDKGNDVNPKRTRDGRADHRSHSHTADRLRLQRPHL
;
A
#
# COMPACT_ATOMS: atom_id res chain seq x y z
N MET A 1 -15.36 -37.25 51.34
CA MET A 1 -14.01 -37.09 50.76
C MET A 1 -14.10 -37.09 49.24
N PHE A 2 -14.27 -35.94 48.60
CA PHE A 2 -14.17 -35.83 47.13
C PHE A 2 -12.69 -35.76 46.75
N SER A 3 -12.22 -36.81 46.07
CA SER A 3 -10.81 -37.08 45.79
C SER A 3 -10.12 -35.93 45.08
N ILE A 4 -9.02 -35.46 45.68
CA ILE A 4 -8.08 -34.46 45.17
C ILE A 4 -7.55 -34.84 43.77
N GLN A 5 -7.61 -36.12 43.38
CA GLN A 5 -7.23 -36.58 42.03
C GLN A 5 -8.12 -36.03 40.91
N SER A 6 -9.40 -35.74 41.17
CA SER A 6 -10.33 -35.28 40.13
C SER A 6 -9.98 -33.87 39.64
N LYS A 7 -9.70 -32.94 40.56
CA LYS A 7 -9.36 -31.54 40.23
C LYS A 7 -8.05 -31.42 39.46
N TRP A 8 -7.06 -32.24 39.78
CA TRP A 8 -5.78 -32.28 39.06
C TRP A 8 -5.92 -32.83 37.65
N ARG A 9 -6.82 -33.79 37.41
CA ARG A 9 -7.09 -34.30 36.05
C ARG A 9 -7.68 -33.22 35.15
N TYR A 10 -8.62 -32.41 35.65
CA TYR A 10 -9.17 -31.30 34.87
C TYR A 10 -8.14 -30.19 34.62
N LEU A 11 -7.27 -29.89 35.59
CA LEU A 11 -6.21 -28.91 35.44
C LEU A 11 -5.19 -29.33 34.37
N ILE A 12 -4.76 -30.59 34.40
CA ILE A 12 -3.84 -31.17 33.41
C ILE A 12 -4.48 -31.19 32.01
N MET A 13 -5.75 -31.56 31.92
CA MET A 13 -6.49 -31.55 30.66
C MET A 13 -6.64 -30.13 30.09
N PHE A 14 -6.91 -29.14 30.95
CA PHE A 14 -6.99 -27.73 30.56
C PHE A 14 -5.65 -27.18 30.08
N LEU A 15 -4.55 -27.48 30.79
CA LEU A 15 -3.20 -27.11 30.38
C LEU A 15 -2.79 -27.80 29.07
N GLY A 16 -3.15 -29.07 28.89
CA GLY A 16 -2.93 -29.81 27.65
C GLY A 16 -3.68 -29.20 26.46
N ILE A 17 -4.95 -28.84 26.63
CA ILE A 17 -5.73 -28.14 25.60
C ILE A 17 -5.11 -26.77 25.29
N GLN A 18 -4.69 -26.00 26.30
CA GLN A 18 -4.03 -24.72 26.08
C GLN A 18 -2.72 -24.87 25.31
N LEU A 19 -1.89 -25.87 25.64
CA LEU A 19 -0.65 -26.13 24.92
C LEU A 19 -0.89 -26.57 23.47
N VAL A 20 -1.91 -27.41 23.23
CA VAL A 20 -2.30 -27.82 21.87
C VAL A 20 -2.83 -26.64 21.07
N VAL A 21 -3.68 -25.80 21.66
CA VAL A 21 -4.17 -24.57 21.02
C VAL A 21 -3.00 -23.63 20.73
N MET A 22 -2.09 -23.41 21.67
CA MET A 22 -0.90 -22.57 21.45
C MET A 22 0.04 -23.14 20.38
N ALA A 23 0.20 -24.48 20.32
CA ALA A 23 0.98 -25.16 19.29
C ALA A 23 0.31 -25.12 17.90
N LEU A 24 -1.02 -25.23 17.84
CA LEU A 24 -1.78 -25.08 16.59
C LEU A 24 -1.72 -23.62 16.09
N LEU A 25 -1.84 -22.65 17.00
CA LEU A 25 -1.64 -21.24 16.69
C LEU A 25 -0.18 -20.93 16.30
N SER A 26 0.82 -21.60 16.87
CA SER A 26 2.21 -21.39 16.46
C SER A 26 2.53 -22.03 15.11
N ARG A 27 1.87 -23.14 14.76
CA ARG A 27 2.07 -23.88 13.50
C ARG A 27 1.36 -23.24 12.31
N GLU A 28 0.25 -22.53 12.53
CA GLU A 28 -0.46 -21.75 11.51
C GLU A 28 -0.05 -20.25 11.50
N GLY A 29 1.24 -19.91 11.61
CA GLY A 29 1.71 -18.52 11.41
C GLY A 29 1.02 -17.45 12.26
N TYR A 30 0.34 -17.83 13.35
CA TYR A 30 -0.57 -16.95 14.08
C TYR A 30 0.18 -16.00 15.01
N GLN A 31 1.45 -16.28 15.32
CA GLN A 31 2.34 -15.36 16.05
C GLN A 31 2.41 -13.98 15.37
N LYS A 32 2.33 -13.92 14.03
CA LYS A 32 2.30 -12.64 13.30
C LYS A 32 0.99 -11.86 13.45
N ARG A 33 -0.12 -12.53 13.79
CA ARG A 33 -1.44 -11.88 13.98
C ARG A 33 -1.62 -11.34 15.39
N VAL A 34 -1.07 -12.02 16.40
CA VAL A 34 -1.23 -11.64 17.81
C VAL A 34 -0.61 -10.26 18.10
N THR A 35 0.51 -9.91 17.48
CA THR A 35 1.14 -8.58 17.62
C THR A 35 0.24 -7.44 17.14
N TYR A 36 -0.56 -7.66 16.09
CA TYR A 36 -1.57 -6.70 15.62
C TYR A 36 -2.74 -6.58 16.58
N PHE A 37 -3.19 -7.68 17.20
CA PHE A 37 -4.27 -7.65 18.18
C PHE A 37 -3.86 -7.00 19.51
N ILE A 38 -2.60 -7.12 19.93
CA ILE A 38 -2.09 -6.50 21.17
C ILE A 38 -1.96 -4.97 21.03
N ARG A 39 -1.74 -4.44 19.82
CA ARG A 39 -1.59 -2.99 19.57
C ARG A 39 -2.91 -2.19 19.52
N ILE A 40 -4.07 -2.86 19.61
CA ILE A 40 -5.40 -2.23 19.59
C ILE A 40 -5.66 -1.38 20.86
N PHE A 41 -4.86 -1.54 21.92
CA PHE A 41 -5.06 -0.87 23.21
C PHE A 41 -4.20 0.39 23.45
N ARG A 42 -3.60 1.00 22.41
CA ARG A 42 -2.79 2.22 22.59
C ARG A 42 -3.19 3.33 21.61
N LYS A 43 -3.90 4.33 22.14
CA LYS A 43 -4.28 5.59 21.47
C LYS A 43 -3.02 6.44 21.22
N PRO A 44 -2.78 7.00 20.02
CA PRO A 44 -1.80 8.07 19.85
C PRO A 44 -2.48 9.44 19.85
N ASP A 45 -1.87 10.38 20.57
CA ASP A 45 -2.30 11.77 20.69
C ASP A 45 -2.07 12.55 19.39
N GLY A 46 -3.08 13.35 19.02
CA GLY A 46 -3.08 14.18 17.82
C GLY A 46 -2.47 15.56 18.07
N GLY A 47 -1.43 15.91 17.31
CA GLY A 47 -0.93 17.28 17.19
C GLY A 47 -1.37 17.89 15.86
N ALA A 48 -2.09 19.01 15.93
CA ALA A 48 -2.47 19.82 14.77
C ALA A 48 -1.33 20.79 14.41
N VAL A 49 -1.08 20.99 13.11
CA VAL A 49 -0.16 22.04 12.60
C VAL A 49 -0.89 22.91 11.58
N SER A 50 -0.87 24.22 11.83
CA SER A 50 -1.48 25.28 11.03
C SER A 50 -0.56 25.70 9.88
N GLY A 51 -1.13 25.87 8.69
CA GLY A 51 -0.42 26.31 7.48
C GLY A 51 -0.27 27.83 7.38
N ARG A 52 0.77 28.28 6.66
CA ARG A 52 0.92 29.65 6.17
C ARG A 52 1.15 29.62 4.65
N ASN A 53 0.40 30.45 3.94
CA ASN A 53 0.41 30.56 2.49
C ASN A 53 1.66 31.30 1.99
N HIS A 54 2.30 30.76 0.95
CA HIS A 54 3.14 31.55 0.06
C HIS A 54 2.86 31.22 -1.41
N THR A 55 2.83 32.30 -2.18
CA THR A 55 2.52 32.47 -3.60
C THR A 55 3.46 31.69 -4.52
N THR A 56 2.87 31.17 -5.59
CA THR A 56 3.46 30.26 -6.59
C THR A 56 4.27 30.99 -7.67
N PRO A 57 5.51 30.57 -7.93
CA PRO A 57 6.09 30.56 -9.26
C PRO A 57 5.84 29.18 -9.90
N THR A 58 5.67 29.16 -11.22
CA THR A 58 5.61 27.97 -12.09
C THR A 58 6.81 27.05 -11.83
N ILE A 59 6.56 25.87 -11.26
CA ILE A 59 7.62 24.94 -10.85
C ILE A 59 7.97 24.03 -12.02
N SER A 60 9.15 24.25 -12.62
CA SER A 60 9.82 23.23 -13.41
C SER A 60 10.26 22.12 -12.46
N GLY A 61 9.64 20.94 -12.53
CA GLY A 61 9.98 19.80 -11.67
C GLY A 61 11.40 19.27 -11.93
N GLY A 62 12.05 18.71 -10.90
CA GLY A 62 13.38 18.12 -10.99
C GLY A 62 13.38 16.69 -11.55
N ASP A 63 14.57 16.13 -11.78
CA ASP A 63 14.74 14.71 -12.11
C ASP A 63 14.52 13.85 -10.86
N VAL A 64 13.77 12.76 -11.00
CA VAL A 64 13.57 11.79 -9.92
C VAL A 64 14.87 11.12 -9.48
N TYR A 65 15.92 11.06 -10.31
CA TYR A 65 17.21 10.50 -9.88
C TYR A 65 18.12 11.55 -9.21
N ALA A 66 17.71 12.82 -9.16
CA ALA A 66 18.45 13.84 -8.44
C ALA A 66 18.64 13.45 -6.97
N ASN A 67 19.77 13.84 -6.39
CA ASN A 67 20.17 13.61 -5.00
C ASN A 67 20.41 12.15 -4.59
N LEU A 68 20.13 11.14 -5.41
CA LEU A 68 20.45 9.74 -5.07
C LEU A 68 21.95 9.48 -5.01
N SER A 69 22.77 10.29 -5.70
CA SER A 69 24.23 10.25 -5.58
C SER A 69 24.74 10.62 -4.18
N HIS A 70 23.90 11.27 -3.36
CA HIS A 70 24.21 11.59 -1.96
C HIS A 70 23.90 10.43 -1.01
N LEU A 71 23.24 9.35 -1.46
CA LEU A 71 23.09 8.16 -0.64
C LEU A 71 24.48 7.57 -0.36
N PRO A 72 24.88 7.44 0.91
CA PRO A 72 26.19 6.89 1.24
C PRO A 72 26.31 5.47 0.71
N LYS A 73 27.48 5.13 0.18
CA LYS A 73 27.83 3.72 -0.05
C LYS A 73 28.10 3.11 1.32
N ALA A 74 27.46 1.97 1.62
CA ALA A 74 27.42 1.34 2.93
C ALA A 74 28.75 1.48 3.71
N HIS A 75 28.69 2.11 4.89
CA HIS A 75 29.79 2.13 5.84
C HIS A 75 29.48 1.20 7.01
N GLY A 76 30.49 0.41 7.38
CA GLY A 76 30.37 -0.74 8.25
C GLY A 76 30.03 -0.42 9.71
N HIS A 77 29.74 -1.51 10.42
CA HIS A 77 29.24 -1.67 11.80
C HIS A 77 27.74 -1.40 12.02
N ARG A 78 26.99 -2.51 12.05
CA ARG A 78 25.52 -2.59 12.25
C ARG A 78 25.06 -2.21 13.66
N ASP A 79 25.96 -2.17 14.63
CA ASP A 79 25.56 -2.17 16.05
C ASP A 79 25.24 -0.77 16.61
N ASP A 80 25.55 0.32 15.87
CA ASP A 80 25.29 1.71 16.29
C ASP A 80 24.69 2.59 15.17
N THR A 81 24.02 1.99 14.18
CA THR A 81 23.44 2.75 13.08
C THR A 81 22.25 3.61 13.57
N PRO A 82 22.28 4.95 13.41
CA PRO A 82 21.20 5.82 13.88
C PRO A 82 19.92 5.61 13.07
N TYR A 83 18.76 5.96 13.64
CA TYR A 83 17.53 6.03 12.87
C TYR A 83 17.59 7.15 11.82
N CYS A 84 17.00 6.91 10.65
CA CYS A 84 16.88 7.95 9.61
C CYS A 84 16.18 9.20 10.19
N PRO A 85 16.47 10.40 9.68
CA PRO A 85 15.80 11.61 10.15
C PRO A 85 14.28 11.54 9.92
N LYS A 86 13.49 12.25 10.74
CA LYS A 86 12.01 12.27 10.60
C LYS A 86 11.56 12.76 9.23
N THR A 87 12.31 13.69 8.65
CA THR A 87 12.14 14.16 7.28
C THR A 87 13.44 13.88 6.56
N SER A 88 13.37 13.10 5.47
CA SER A 88 14.55 12.79 4.68
C SER A 88 15.12 14.06 4.05
N PRO A 89 16.44 14.31 4.14
CA PRO A 89 17.10 15.43 3.48
C PRO A 89 17.19 15.24 1.96
N LEU A 90 16.83 14.07 1.43
CA LEU A 90 16.90 13.76 0.00
C LEU A 90 15.62 14.13 -0.76
N ILE A 91 14.53 14.48 -0.06
CA ILE A 91 13.27 14.93 -0.66
C ILE A 91 13.50 16.25 -1.42
N GLY A 92 13.24 16.24 -2.73
CA GLY A 92 13.51 17.36 -3.64
C GLY A 92 12.28 18.20 -4.01
N GLY A 93 11.07 17.72 -3.71
CA GLY A 93 9.81 18.35 -4.10
C GLY A 93 9.30 17.87 -5.47
N PRO A 94 8.78 18.77 -6.32
CA PRO A 94 8.17 18.41 -7.60
C PRO A 94 9.12 17.71 -8.56
N ILE A 95 8.60 16.71 -9.26
CA ILE A 95 9.30 15.82 -10.18
C ILE A 95 8.71 16.00 -11.57
N HIS A 96 9.58 16.14 -12.58
CA HIS A 96 9.15 16.13 -13.97
C HIS A 96 8.95 14.70 -14.47
N VAL A 97 7.72 14.36 -14.86
CA VAL A 97 7.37 13.03 -15.36
C VAL A 97 7.26 13.02 -16.88
N SER A 98 8.11 12.24 -17.53
CA SER A 98 8.12 11.96 -18.97
C SER A 98 8.16 10.46 -19.27
N PHE A 99 7.77 10.06 -20.48
CA PHE A 99 7.66 8.65 -20.89
C PHE A 99 8.54 8.37 -22.12
N PRO A 100 9.86 8.17 -21.95
CA PRO A 100 10.76 7.88 -23.05
C PRO A 100 10.49 6.50 -23.66
N SER A 101 10.49 6.40 -24.99
CA SER A 101 10.08 5.18 -25.71
C SER A 101 11.03 3.98 -25.59
N ARG A 102 12.30 4.20 -25.20
CA ARG A 102 13.36 3.17 -25.18
C ARG A 102 13.73 2.66 -23.78
N LEU A 103 12.92 2.94 -22.76
CA LEU A 103 13.20 2.49 -21.40
C LEU A 103 13.15 0.95 -21.28
N SER A 104 14.23 0.36 -20.74
CA SER A 104 14.36 -1.07 -20.46
C SER A 104 14.43 -1.35 -18.96
N LEU A 105 14.04 -2.56 -18.53
CA LEU A 105 14.19 -2.96 -17.12
C LEU A 105 15.66 -3.04 -16.69
N ALA A 106 16.55 -3.47 -17.58
CA ALA A 106 17.99 -3.49 -17.31
C ALA A 106 18.54 -2.08 -17.02
N GLU A 107 18.02 -1.05 -17.71
CA GLU A 107 18.37 0.33 -17.39
C GLU A 107 17.84 0.75 -16.01
N VAL A 108 16.60 0.37 -15.66
CA VAL A 108 16.02 0.64 -14.33
C VAL A 108 16.85 -0.01 -13.24
N GLU A 109 17.21 -1.29 -13.40
CA GLU A 109 18.04 -2.03 -12.44
C GLU A 109 19.43 -1.38 -12.28
N ARG A 110 20.11 -1.07 -13.39
CA ARG A 110 21.41 -0.38 -13.37
C ARG A 110 21.36 0.97 -12.66
N LYS A 111 20.27 1.72 -12.82
CA LYS A 111 20.08 3.02 -12.16
C LYS A 111 19.72 2.92 -10.68
N ASN A 112 19.37 1.74 -10.17
CA ASN A 112 18.95 1.52 -8.78
C ASN A 112 19.80 0.42 -8.10
N PRO A 113 21.12 0.60 -7.96
CA PRO A 113 22.03 -0.46 -7.50
C PRO A 113 21.82 -0.87 -6.03
N LEU A 114 21.11 -0.08 -5.23
CA LEU A 114 20.79 -0.40 -3.84
C LEU A 114 19.50 -1.22 -3.70
N VAL A 115 18.73 -1.36 -4.77
CA VAL A 115 17.55 -2.22 -4.77
C VAL A 115 18.00 -3.66 -4.96
N VAL A 116 17.68 -4.52 -4.00
CA VAL A 116 18.05 -5.94 -4.03
C VAL A 116 16.96 -6.79 -4.68
N ARG A 117 17.28 -8.07 -4.90
CA ARG A 117 16.36 -9.06 -5.48
C ARG A 117 14.99 -9.02 -4.79
N GLY A 118 13.93 -9.08 -5.59
CA GLY A 118 12.55 -8.96 -5.11
C GLY A 118 12.05 -7.51 -5.03
N GLY A 119 12.82 -6.53 -5.52
CA GLY A 119 12.40 -5.13 -5.51
C GLY A 119 12.38 -4.53 -4.10
N GLN A 120 13.28 -5.00 -3.23
CA GLN A 120 13.38 -4.58 -1.84
C GLN A 120 14.52 -3.57 -1.67
N TYR A 121 14.36 -2.66 -0.70
CA TYR A 121 15.37 -1.67 -0.37
C TYR A 121 15.32 -1.33 1.13
N ARG A 122 16.49 -1.03 1.69
CA ARG A 122 16.68 -0.44 3.02
C ARG A 122 17.76 0.64 2.90
N PRO A 123 17.64 1.79 3.58
CA PRO A 123 18.71 2.79 3.61
C PRO A 123 20.01 2.18 4.15
N PRO A 124 21.16 2.41 3.50
CA PRO A 124 22.42 1.76 3.88
C PRO A 124 23.11 2.40 5.10
N ASP A 125 22.71 3.61 5.47
CA ASP A 125 23.38 4.50 6.43
C ASP A 125 22.54 4.80 7.67
N CYS A 126 21.27 4.37 7.69
CA CYS A 126 20.35 4.62 8.79
C CYS A 126 19.28 3.54 8.90
N VAL A 127 18.74 3.34 10.11
CA VAL A 127 17.60 2.46 10.34
C VAL A 127 16.32 3.18 9.91
N ALA A 128 15.64 2.66 8.89
CA ALA A 128 14.39 3.23 8.40
C ALA A 128 13.32 3.27 9.51
N ARG A 129 12.64 4.41 9.66
CA ARG A 129 11.54 4.57 10.62
C ARG A 129 10.23 3.93 10.16
N HIS A 130 10.10 3.70 8.86
CA HIS A 130 8.87 3.25 8.22
C HIS A 130 9.18 2.11 7.25
N ARG A 131 8.42 1.02 7.38
CA ARG A 131 8.42 -0.11 6.47
C ARG A 131 7.14 -0.10 5.64
N THR A 132 7.26 0.05 4.32
CA THR A 132 6.10 0.14 3.41
C THR A 132 6.12 -0.97 2.35
N ALA A 133 5.04 -1.76 2.27
CA ALA A 133 4.79 -2.62 1.12
C ALA A 133 4.01 -1.86 0.05
N ILE A 134 4.45 -1.94 -1.20
CA ILE A 134 3.73 -1.37 -2.35
C ILE A 134 3.12 -2.53 -3.13
N ILE A 135 1.80 -2.61 -3.18
CA ILE A 135 1.03 -3.68 -3.81
C ILE A 135 0.44 -3.15 -5.12
N ILE A 136 0.86 -3.75 -6.24
CA ILE A 136 0.50 -3.34 -7.59
C ILE A 136 -0.28 -4.47 -8.26
N PRO A 137 -1.61 -4.36 -8.42
CA PRO A 137 -2.36 -5.32 -9.23
C PRO A 137 -1.97 -5.17 -10.69
N HIS A 138 -1.71 -6.28 -11.38
CA HIS A 138 -1.10 -6.25 -12.71
C HIS A 138 -1.60 -7.36 -13.63
N ARG A 139 -1.76 -7.04 -14.92
CA ARG A 139 -1.84 -8.00 -16.03
C ARG A 139 -1.62 -7.30 -17.38
N HIS A 140 -0.76 -7.82 -18.25
CA HIS A 140 -0.53 -7.31 -19.62
C HIS A 140 -0.20 -5.80 -19.69
N ARG A 141 0.55 -5.32 -18.70
CA ARG A 141 0.88 -3.90 -18.50
C ARG A 141 2.38 -3.69 -18.27
N GLU A 142 3.20 -4.52 -18.90
CA GLU A 142 4.65 -4.57 -18.72
C GLU A 142 5.29 -3.21 -19.05
N HIS A 143 4.82 -2.55 -20.11
CA HIS A 143 5.29 -1.20 -20.46
C HIS A 143 5.01 -0.15 -19.38
N HIS A 144 3.82 -0.19 -18.77
CA HIS A 144 3.46 0.70 -17.67
C HIS A 144 4.27 0.39 -16.42
N LEU A 145 4.44 -0.89 -16.10
CA LEU A 145 5.23 -1.34 -14.97
C LEU A 145 6.69 -0.86 -15.09
N LYS A 146 7.29 -0.91 -16.28
CA LYS A 146 8.65 -0.38 -16.52
C LYS A 146 8.76 1.10 -16.14
N PHE A 147 7.83 1.93 -16.58
CA PHE A 147 7.82 3.35 -16.22
C PHE A 147 7.57 3.56 -14.74
N LEU A 148 6.64 2.80 -14.15
CA LEU A 148 6.37 2.88 -12.73
C LEU A 148 7.63 2.57 -11.92
N LEU A 149 8.33 1.48 -12.20
CA LEU A 149 9.56 1.12 -11.49
C LEU A 149 10.67 2.16 -11.70
N TYR A 150 10.79 2.72 -12.91
CA TYR A 150 11.75 3.80 -13.20
C TYR A 150 11.56 5.02 -12.31
N TYR A 151 10.33 5.44 -12.04
CA TYR A 151 10.05 6.59 -11.18
C TYR A 151 9.95 6.21 -9.71
N LEU A 152 9.37 5.05 -9.40
CA LEU A 152 9.00 4.71 -8.04
C LEU A 152 10.20 4.27 -7.19
N HIS A 153 11.15 3.50 -7.73
CA HIS A 153 12.35 3.13 -6.98
C HIS A 153 13.13 4.35 -6.46
N PRO A 154 13.55 5.31 -7.30
CA PRO A 154 14.27 6.46 -6.82
C PRO A 154 13.42 7.36 -5.92
N PHE A 155 12.12 7.47 -6.20
CA PHE A 155 11.16 8.21 -5.37
C PHE A 155 11.11 7.67 -3.93
N LEU A 156 11.01 6.36 -3.75
CA LEU A 156 10.96 5.72 -2.43
C LEU A 156 12.31 5.76 -1.70
N GLN A 157 13.42 5.60 -2.43
CA GLN A 157 14.77 5.68 -1.85
C GLN A 157 15.04 7.06 -1.25
N ARG A 158 14.64 8.15 -1.93
CA ARG A 158 14.76 9.51 -1.39
C ARG A 158 13.92 9.76 -0.14
N GLN A 159 12.92 8.92 0.14
CA GLN A 159 12.14 9.01 1.37
C GLN A 159 12.76 8.22 2.53
N GLN A 160 13.91 7.56 2.32
CA GLN A 160 14.62 6.73 3.30
C GLN A 160 13.70 5.68 3.97
N LEU A 161 12.82 5.08 3.16
CA LEU A 161 11.93 4.00 3.59
C LEU A 161 12.65 2.65 3.49
N GLN A 162 12.31 1.72 4.38
CA GLN A 162 12.42 0.31 4.03
C GLN A 162 11.18 -0.05 3.22
N TYR A 163 11.35 -0.61 2.03
CA TYR A 163 10.20 -0.95 1.20
C TYR A 163 10.38 -2.24 0.41
N GLY A 164 9.25 -2.80 -0.01
CA GLY A 164 9.17 -3.92 -0.95
C GLY A 164 8.05 -3.68 -1.95
N ILE A 165 8.29 -4.02 -3.22
CA ILE A 165 7.32 -3.89 -4.30
C ILE A 165 6.77 -5.28 -4.67
N TYR A 166 5.45 -5.43 -4.54
CA TYR A 166 4.70 -6.65 -4.80
C TYR A 166 3.83 -6.47 -6.04
N VAL A 167 4.29 -6.99 -7.17
CA VAL A 167 3.51 -7.01 -8.41
C VAL A 167 2.63 -8.26 -8.41
N ILE A 168 1.32 -8.07 -8.23
CA ILE A 168 0.36 -9.17 -8.13
C ILE A 168 -0.25 -9.42 -9.51
N HIS A 169 0.35 -10.39 -10.22
CA HIS A 169 -0.07 -10.76 -11.55
C HIS A 169 -1.33 -11.63 -11.53
N GLN A 170 -2.37 -11.24 -12.29
CA GLN A 170 -3.53 -12.09 -12.51
C GLN A 170 -3.27 -13.07 -13.66
N ALA A 171 -3.16 -14.36 -13.34
CA ALA A 171 -3.02 -15.39 -14.36
C ALA A 171 -4.29 -15.59 -15.20
N GLY A 172 -4.10 -16.02 -16.45
CA GLY A 172 -5.19 -16.35 -17.38
C GLY A 172 -5.97 -15.13 -17.90
N ASN A 173 -7.04 -15.44 -18.63
CA ASN A 173 -7.78 -14.47 -19.45
C ASN A 173 -9.15 -14.06 -18.88
N TYR A 174 -9.43 -14.40 -17.62
CA TYR A 174 -10.67 -13.99 -16.95
C TYR A 174 -10.75 -12.47 -16.82
N THR A 175 -11.93 -11.90 -16.55
CA THR A 175 -12.07 -10.47 -16.29
C THR A 175 -11.13 -10.01 -15.17
N PHE A 176 -10.51 -8.83 -15.31
CA PHE A 176 -9.58 -8.33 -14.31
C PHE A 176 -10.30 -8.02 -12.99
N ASN A 177 -9.66 -8.32 -11.86
CA ASN A 177 -10.22 -8.04 -10.53
C ASN A 177 -9.18 -7.35 -9.65
N ARG A 178 -9.18 -6.01 -9.74
CA ARG A 178 -8.21 -5.14 -9.08
C ARG A 178 -8.20 -5.31 -7.55
N ALA A 179 -9.36 -5.20 -6.92
CA ALA A 179 -9.49 -5.28 -5.46
C ALA A 179 -9.12 -6.66 -4.90
N LYS A 180 -9.46 -7.76 -5.61
CA LYS A 180 -9.08 -9.11 -5.21
C LYS A 180 -7.58 -9.36 -5.30
N LEU A 181 -6.91 -8.83 -6.32
CA LEU A 181 -5.44 -8.89 -6.42
C LEU A 181 -4.78 -8.10 -5.28
N MET A 182 -5.33 -6.95 -4.90
CA MET A 182 -4.86 -6.19 -3.74
C MET A 182 -5.00 -6.98 -2.43
N ASN A 183 -6.11 -7.69 -2.22
CA ASN A 183 -6.29 -8.60 -1.09
C ASN A 183 -5.25 -9.74 -1.09
N ALA A 184 -4.95 -10.32 -2.26
CA ALA A 184 -3.91 -11.34 -2.40
C ALA A 184 -2.53 -10.75 -2.06
N GLY A 185 -2.20 -9.57 -2.58
CA GLY A 185 -0.95 -8.88 -2.30
C GLY A 185 -0.76 -8.53 -0.83
N PHE A 186 -1.81 -8.09 -0.13
CA PHE A 186 -1.76 -7.92 1.32
C PHE A 186 -1.35 -9.22 2.01
N ARG A 187 -2.02 -10.33 1.69
CA ARG A 187 -1.74 -11.62 2.32
C ARG A 187 -0.32 -12.12 2.08
N GLU A 188 0.20 -11.95 0.88
CA GLU A 188 1.56 -12.38 0.54
C GLU A 188 2.62 -11.46 1.16
N ALA A 189 2.44 -10.13 1.08
CA ALA A 189 3.37 -9.18 1.69
C ALA A 189 3.52 -9.38 3.21
N MET A 190 2.41 -9.65 3.91
CA MET A 190 2.41 -9.91 5.35
C MET A 190 3.10 -11.23 5.77
N LYS A 191 3.40 -12.13 4.83
CA LYS A 191 4.20 -13.34 5.13
C LYS A 191 5.68 -13.03 5.20
N GLU A 192 6.16 -12.05 4.43
CA GLU A 192 7.59 -11.77 4.27
C GLU A 192 8.14 -10.84 5.36
N GLU A 193 7.40 -9.79 5.71
CA GLU A 193 7.85 -8.74 6.64
C GLU A 193 6.66 -8.17 7.43
N ASP A 194 6.94 -7.63 8.61
CA ASP A 194 5.94 -6.98 9.45
C ASP A 194 5.75 -5.52 9.01
N TRP A 195 5.22 -5.34 7.80
CA TRP A 195 5.03 -4.01 7.21
C TRP A 195 4.21 -3.08 8.12
N ASP A 196 4.63 -1.82 8.24
CA ASP A 196 3.92 -0.80 9.01
C ASP A 196 2.80 -0.16 8.15
N CYS A 197 3.01 -0.14 6.83
CA CYS A 197 2.13 0.49 5.87
C CYS A 197 1.99 -0.32 4.58
N LEU A 198 0.79 -0.30 4.00
CA LEU A 198 0.44 -0.92 2.73
C LEU A 198 0.01 0.19 1.77
N PHE A 199 0.72 0.35 0.66
CA PHE A 199 0.32 1.21 -0.45
C PHE A 199 -0.29 0.36 -1.56
N PHE A 200 -1.55 0.60 -1.88
CA PHE A 200 -2.23 -0.02 -3.02
C PHE A 200 -2.15 0.92 -4.20
N HIS A 201 -1.54 0.47 -5.29
CA HIS A 201 -1.00 1.37 -6.30
C HIS A 201 -1.32 0.90 -7.72
N ASP A 202 -2.07 1.70 -8.47
CA ASP A 202 -2.29 1.44 -9.89
C ASP A 202 -0.98 1.53 -10.68
N VAL A 203 -0.78 0.60 -11.63
CA VAL A 203 0.48 0.48 -12.38
C VAL A 203 0.79 1.70 -13.27
N ASP A 204 -0.21 2.52 -13.56
CA ASP A 204 -0.15 3.62 -14.53
C ASP A 204 -0.15 5.01 -13.89
N LEU A 205 -0.03 5.13 -12.56
CA LEU A 205 -0.02 6.42 -11.87
C LEU A 205 1.37 6.75 -11.32
N ILE A 206 2.02 7.78 -11.85
CA ILE A 206 3.35 8.22 -11.38
C ILE A 206 3.21 9.44 -10.46
N PRO A 207 3.74 9.42 -9.23
CA PRO A 207 3.71 10.61 -8.35
C PRO A 207 4.58 11.74 -8.92
N GLU A 208 4.10 12.98 -8.85
CA GLU A 208 4.80 14.16 -9.37
C GLU A 208 5.50 14.99 -8.27
N ASP A 209 5.52 14.54 -7.01
CA ASP A 209 6.12 15.28 -5.88
C ASP A 209 6.53 14.32 -4.75
N ASP A 210 7.83 14.24 -4.42
CA ASP A 210 8.33 13.31 -3.39
C ASP A 210 8.08 13.77 -1.96
N ARG A 211 7.49 14.95 -1.76
CA ARG A 211 6.89 15.35 -0.47
C ARG A 211 5.61 14.56 -0.19
N ASN A 212 5.03 13.90 -1.20
CA ASN A 212 3.95 12.93 -0.99
C ASN A 212 4.53 11.61 -0.48
N THR A 213 4.86 11.57 0.80
CA THR A 213 5.57 10.43 1.40
C THR A 213 4.74 9.13 1.36
N TYR A 214 5.40 8.01 1.03
CA TYR A 214 4.77 6.69 1.00
C TYR A 214 4.80 6.04 2.39
N VAL A 215 4.20 6.75 3.34
CA VAL A 215 3.97 6.34 4.73
C VAL A 215 2.48 6.47 5.04
N CYS A 216 2.00 5.66 5.99
CA CYS A 216 0.61 5.67 6.41
C CYS A 216 0.37 6.76 7.46
N ASP A 217 -0.80 7.39 7.40
CA ASP A 217 -1.25 8.35 8.40
C ASP A 217 -2.01 7.63 9.54
N SER A 218 -2.52 8.39 10.51
CA SER A 218 -3.43 7.90 11.56
C SER A 218 -4.75 7.35 11.05
N ASN A 219 -5.07 7.61 9.77
CA ASN A 219 -6.27 7.18 9.08
C ASN A 219 -5.90 6.74 7.65
N PRO A 220 -6.79 6.02 6.92
CA PRO A 220 -6.55 5.65 5.53
C PRO A 220 -6.24 6.86 4.64
N LYS A 221 -5.08 6.82 3.98
CA LYS A 221 -4.57 7.91 3.16
C LYS A 221 -4.97 7.69 1.70
N HIS A 222 -5.52 8.71 1.06
CA HIS A 222 -5.65 8.78 -0.39
C HIS A 222 -4.51 9.65 -0.93
N ALA A 223 -3.54 9.03 -1.60
CA ALA A 223 -2.34 9.71 -2.08
C ALA A 223 -2.58 10.40 -3.43
N ALA A 224 -3.29 9.74 -4.35
CA ALA A 224 -3.55 10.24 -5.72
C ALA A 224 -4.76 11.17 -5.81
N ILE A 225 -4.70 12.33 -5.17
CA ILE A 225 -5.85 13.25 -5.08
C ILE A 225 -5.99 14.20 -6.27
N ALA A 226 -4.92 14.40 -7.03
CA ALA A 226 -4.88 15.31 -8.17
C ALA A 226 -4.22 14.60 -9.37
N MET A 227 -4.99 13.80 -10.09
CA MET A 227 -4.51 13.13 -11.31
C MET A 227 -4.68 14.02 -12.54
N ASP A 228 -3.71 13.99 -13.45
CA ASP A 228 -3.74 14.78 -14.69
C ASP A 228 -4.95 14.46 -15.58
N LYS A 229 -5.37 13.19 -15.63
CA LYS A 229 -6.58 12.74 -16.36
C LYS A 229 -7.88 13.41 -15.89
N PHE A 230 -7.90 13.91 -14.65
CA PHE A 230 -9.02 14.64 -14.06
C PHE A 230 -8.75 16.14 -13.94
N GLY A 231 -7.78 16.67 -14.72
CA GLY A 231 -7.39 18.07 -14.68
C GLY A 231 -6.80 18.49 -13.33
N TYR A 232 -6.12 17.57 -12.63
CA TYR A 232 -5.57 17.78 -11.28
C TYR A 232 -6.61 18.17 -10.23
N LYS A 233 -7.85 17.71 -10.40
CA LYS A 233 -8.94 17.88 -9.44
C LYS A 233 -9.36 16.53 -8.87
N LEU A 234 -9.78 16.53 -7.61
CA LEU A 234 -10.40 15.37 -6.99
C LEU A 234 -11.80 15.17 -7.61
N PRO A 235 -12.13 13.99 -8.18
CA PRO A 235 -13.43 13.78 -8.84
C PRO A 235 -14.63 14.03 -7.93
N TYR A 236 -14.57 13.53 -6.69
CA TYR A 236 -15.58 13.75 -5.64
C TYR A 236 -15.01 13.38 -4.27
N LYS A 237 -15.65 13.86 -3.19
CA LYS A 237 -15.14 13.76 -1.80
C LYS A 237 -14.84 12.34 -1.33
N MET A 238 -15.63 11.35 -1.77
CA MET A 238 -15.47 9.95 -1.37
C MET A 238 -14.54 9.14 -2.28
N TYR A 239 -14.00 9.74 -3.35
CA TYR A 239 -13.11 9.05 -4.28
C TYR A 239 -11.83 8.58 -3.56
N PHE A 240 -11.55 7.28 -3.68
CA PHE A 240 -10.42 6.59 -3.01
C PHE A 240 -9.61 5.70 -3.97
N GLY A 241 -9.77 5.93 -5.28
CA GLY A 241 -9.09 5.15 -6.32
C GLY A 241 -7.68 5.61 -6.67
N GLY A 242 -7.01 4.89 -7.55
CA GLY A 242 -5.65 5.21 -7.97
C GLY A 242 -4.58 4.71 -6.99
N VAL A 243 -4.17 5.57 -6.05
CA VAL A 243 -3.15 5.24 -5.05
C VAL A 243 -3.64 5.60 -3.66
N SER A 244 -3.71 4.59 -2.79
CA SER A 244 -4.15 4.72 -1.39
C SER A 244 -3.25 3.93 -0.45
N ALA A 245 -3.29 4.28 0.83
CA ALA A 245 -2.48 3.62 1.84
C ALA A 245 -3.24 3.37 3.14
N LEU A 246 -3.01 2.19 3.71
CA LEU A 246 -3.63 1.71 4.92
C LEU A 246 -2.58 1.01 5.78
N THR A 247 -2.62 1.22 7.10
CA THR A 247 -1.89 0.32 8.00
C THR A 247 -2.53 -1.08 7.92
N PRO A 248 -1.80 -2.15 8.25
CA PRO A 248 -2.43 -3.47 8.35
C PRO A 248 -3.65 -3.48 9.29
N LEU A 249 -3.62 -2.68 10.35
CA LEU A 249 -4.76 -2.51 11.26
C LEU A 249 -5.96 -1.84 10.58
N HIS A 250 -5.76 -0.75 9.83
CA HIS A 250 -6.84 -0.13 9.06
C HIS A 250 -7.45 -1.14 8.08
N TYR A 251 -6.60 -1.89 7.38
CA TYR A 251 -7.00 -2.88 6.38
C TYR A 251 -7.83 -4.01 6.98
N LEU A 252 -7.41 -4.54 8.14
CA LEU A 252 -8.15 -5.58 8.86
C LEU A 252 -9.46 -5.03 9.45
N LYS A 253 -9.45 -3.80 9.99
CA LYS A 253 -10.63 -3.15 10.57
C LYS A 253 -11.77 -2.98 9.56
N MET A 254 -11.43 -2.72 8.30
CA MET A 254 -12.40 -2.61 7.19
C MET A 254 -12.71 -3.95 6.50
N ASN A 255 -12.18 -5.07 7.02
CA ASN A 255 -12.29 -6.41 6.42
C ASN A 255 -11.76 -6.47 4.97
N GLY A 256 -10.65 -5.79 4.69
CA GLY A 256 -10.03 -5.74 3.37
C GLY A 256 -10.91 -5.12 2.28
N PHE A 257 -10.54 -5.36 1.03
CA PHE A 257 -11.24 -4.84 -0.14
C PHE A 257 -12.31 -5.83 -0.66
N PRO A 258 -13.33 -5.39 -1.41
CA PRO A 258 -14.34 -6.30 -1.96
C PRO A 258 -13.75 -7.25 -3.01
N ASN A 259 -14.25 -8.49 -3.09
CA ASN A 259 -13.72 -9.49 -4.04
C ASN A 259 -14.61 -9.71 -5.26
N ASN A 260 -15.80 -9.12 -5.28
CA ASN A 260 -16.87 -9.41 -6.23
C ASN A 260 -17.04 -8.31 -7.31
N TYR A 261 -16.04 -7.44 -7.46
CA TYR A 261 -15.93 -6.44 -8.52
C TYR A 261 -15.04 -6.99 -9.65
N TRP A 262 -15.69 -7.43 -10.72
CA TRP A 262 -15.05 -7.93 -11.92
C TRP A 262 -15.24 -6.90 -13.03
N GLY A 263 -14.14 -6.43 -13.62
CA GLY A 263 -14.16 -5.38 -14.63
C GLY A 263 -13.86 -4.01 -14.04
N TRP A 264 -14.04 -2.97 -14.84
CA TRP A 264 -13.62 -1.62 -14.48
C TRP A 264 -14.67 -0.88 -13.65
N GLY A 265 -14.27 -0.49 -12.43
CA GLY A 265 -14.89 0.54 -11.61
C GLY A 265 -15.90 0.09 -10.56
N GLY A 266 -16.12 0.99 -9.59
CA GLY A 266 -17.03 0.85 -8.46
C GLY A 266 -16.37 0.26 -7.20
N GLU A 267 -15.27 -0.48 -7.31
CA GLU A 267 -14.62 -1.09 -6.15
C GLU A 267 -14.00 -0.03 -5.23
N ASP A 268 -13.47 1.05 -5.80
CA ASP A 268 -12.86 2.16 -5.04
C ASP A 268 -13.88 2.92 -4.19
N ASP A 269 -15.14 3.00 -4.64
CA ASP A 269 -16.21 3.63 -3.87
C ASP A 269 -16.67 2.73 -2.71
N ASP A 270 -16.77 1.42 -2.95
CA ASP A 270 -17.05 0.46 -1.87
C ASP A 270 -15.94 0.48 -0.81
N ILE A 271 -14.67 0.60 -1.23
CA ILE A 271 -13.54 0.79 -0.32
C ILE A 271 -13.71 2.09 0.48
N GLY A 272 -14.06 3.21 -0.16
CA GLY A 272 -14.32 4.47 0.53
C GLY A 272 -15.48 4.40 1.53
N VAL A 273 -16.53 3.65 1.22
CA VAL A 273 -17.65 3.37 2.13
C VAL A 273 -17.18 2.50 3.30
N ARG A 274 -16.42 1.43 3.05
CA ARG A 274 -15.87 0.55 4.10
C ARG A 274 -14.97 1.31 5.09
N VAL A 275 -14.17 2.28 4.62
CA VAL A 275 -13.40 3.18 5.50
C VAL A 275 -14.34 3.91 6.47
N SER A 276 -15.44 4.47 5.94
CA SER A 276 -16.43 5.20 6.75
C SER A 276 -17.18 4.29 7.73
N LEU A 277 -17.62 3.11 7.27
CA LEU A 277 -18.29 2.10 8.10
C LEU A 277 -17.40 1.56 9.22
N ALA A 278 -16.09 1.51 9.00
CA ALA A 278 -15.10 1.16 10.02
C ALA A 278 -14.81 2.32 11.01
N GLY A 279 -15.55 3.43 10.94
CA GLY A 279 -15.38 4.60 11.80
C GLY A 279 -14.05 5.32 11.58
N MET A 280 -13.51 5.27 10.36
CA MET A 280 -12.31 5.99 9.95
C MET A 280 -12.69 7.05 8.90
N TYR A 281 -11.81 8.03 8.67
CA TYR A 281 -11.98 9.02 7.60
C TYR A 281 -10.79 8.98 6.63
N ILE A 282 -10.94 9.58 5.45
CA ILE A 282 -9.88 9.60 4.44
C ILE A 282 -8.97 10.82 4.67
N THR A 283 -7.66 10.59 4.88
CA THR A 283 -6.65 11.66 4.89
C THR A 283 -6.09 11.89 3.50
N ARG A 284 -5.65 13.11 3.22
CA ARG A 284 -5.18 13.54 1.91
C ARG A 284 -4.03 14.54 2.05
N PRO A 285 -2.99 14.48 1.20
CA PRO A 285 -2.01 15.55 1.09
C PRO A 285 -2.67 16.82 0.52
N SER A 286 -1.92 17.91 0.40
CA SER A 286 -2.39 19.09 -0.35
C SER A 286 -2.48 18.78 -1.85
N LEU A 287 -3.36 19.45 -2.58
CA LEU A 287 -3.52 19.27 -4.04
C LEU A 287 -2.22 19.51 -4.83
N LYS A 288 -1.31 20.32 -4.29
CA LYS A 288 0.00 20.58 -4.91
C LYS A 288 0.94 19.38 -4.80
N VAL A 289 0.89 18.67 -3.67
CA VAL A 289 1.77 17.54 -3.35
C VAL A 289 1.18 16.22 -3.84
N GLY A 290 -0.13 16.03 -3.73
CA GLY A 290 -0.83 14.80 -4.13
C GLY A 290 -1.08 14.65 -5.63
N ARG A 291 -0.18 15.18 -6.46
CA ARG A 291 -0.30 15.15 -7.92
C ARG A 291 0.26 13.87 -8.50
N TYR A 292 -0.46 13.32 -9.47
CA TYR A 292 -0.07 12.12 -10.20
C TYR A 292 -0.26 12.29 -11.70
N LYS A 293 0.69 11.77 -12.46
CA LYS A 293 0.66 11.66 -13.91
C LYS A 293 0.18 10.27 -14.31
N MET A 294 -0.91 10.18 -15.08
CA MET A 294 -1.35 8.92 -15.65
C MET A 294 -0.58 8.59 -16.93
N ILE A 295 -0.05 7.38 -17.03
CA ILE A 295 0.46 6.85 -18.29
C ILE A 295 -0.74 6.52 -19.18
N LYS A 296 -0.86 7.23 -20.30
CA LYS A 296 -2.03 7.11 -21.19
C LYS A 296 -2.13 5.71 -21.79
N HIS A 297 -3.33 5.16 -21.77
CA HIS A 297 -3.67 3.89 -22.42
C HIS A 297 -5.13 3.91 -22.92
N LYS A 298 -5.46 3.03 -23.87
CA LYS A 298 -6.86 2.74 -24.24
C LYS A 298 -7.46 1.77 -23.23
N LEU A 299 -8.78 1.70 -23.10
CA LEU A 299 -9.44 0.66 -22.30
C LEU A 299 -8.90 -0.73 -22.67
N ASP A 300 -8.55 -1.53 -21.67
CA ASP A 300 -7.99 -2.87 -21.88
C ASP A 300 -9.08 -3.81 -22.38
N LYS A 301 -8.75 -4.60 -23.42
CA LYS A 301 -9.63 -5.69 -23.86
C LYS A 301 -9.83 -6.68 -22.70
N GLY A 302 -11.09 -7.03 -22.41
CA GLY A 302 -11.43 -7.93 -21.29
C GLY A 302 -11.50 -7.27 -19.91
N ASN A 303 -11.47 -5.93 -19.86
CA ASN A 303 -11.75 -5.14 -18.66
C ASN A 303 -12.96 -4.21 -18.91
N ASP A 304 -14.06 -4.81 -19.35
CA ASP A 304 -15.31 -4.08 -19.62
C ASP A 304 -15.82 -3.38 -18.36
N VAL A 305 -16.67 -2.38 -18.55
CA VAL A 305 -17.28 -1.64 -17.44
C VAL A 305 -18.02 -2.62 -16.54
N ASN A 306 -17.71 -2.59 -15.24
CA ASN A 306 -18.39 -3.42 -14.28
C ASN A 306 -19.91 -3.10 -14.31
N PRO A 307 -20.79 -4.09 -14.52
CA PRO A 307 -22.24 -3.86 -14.62
C PRO A 307 -22.85 -3.28 -13.33
N LYS A 308 -22.15 -3.43 -12.19
CA LYS A 308 -22.55 -2.87 -10.89
C LYS A 308 -22.16 -1.39 -10.72
N ARG A 309 -21.59 -0.77 -11.76
CA ARG A 309 -21.23 0.65 -11.77
C ARG A 309 -22.42 1.48 -12.24
N THR A 310 -22.74 2.52 -11.50
CA THR A 310 -23.77 3.50 -11.87
C THR A 310 -23.30 4.39 -13.03
N ARG A 311 -24.23 5.02 -13.75
CA ARG A 311 -23.94 5.89 -14.91
C ARG A 311 -23.05 7.10 -14.57
N ASP A 312 -23.10 7.59 -13.34
CA ASP A 312 -22.23 8.65 -12.82
C ASP A 312 -20.84 8.16 -12.38
N GLY A 313 -20.57 6.86 -12.60
CA GLY A 313 -19.26 6.24 -12.41
C GLY A 313 -19.01 5.68 -11.01
N ARG A 314 -20.02 5.68 -10.13
CA ARG A 314 -19.94 5.21 -8.74
C ARG A 314 -20.35 3.73 -8.58
N ALA A 315 -20.17 3.15 -7.40
CA ALA A 315 -20.75 1.85 -7.07
C ALA A 315 -22.26 1.91 -6.84
N ASP A 316 -23.00 0.91 -7.32
CA ASP A 316 -24.38 0.67 -6.88
C ASP A 316 -24.39 -0.06 -5.51
N HIS A 317 -24.56 0.72 -4.44
CA HIS A 317 -24.60 0.21 -3.07
C HIS A 317 -25.89 -0.55 -2.70
N ARG A 318 -26.93 -0.58 -3.56
CA ARG A 318 -28.20 -1.27 -3.23
C ARG A 318 -28.09 -2.80 -3.25
N SER A 319 -26.98 -3.35 -3.73
CA SER A 319 -26.79 -4.79 -3.95
C SER A 319 -25.74 -5.45 -3.06
N HIS A 320 -25.10 -4.73 -2.12
CA HIS A 320 -23.89 -5.20 -1.44
C HIS A 320 -24.10 -5.48 0.06
N SER A 321 -23.97 -6.76 0.44
CA SER A 321 -23.76 -7.15 1.84
C SER A 321 -22.27 -6.99 2.18
N HIS A 322 -21.91 -5.87 2.81
CA HIS A 322 -20.52 -5.61 3.27
C HIS A 322 -20.00 -6.69 4.27
N THR A 323 -20.92 -7.47 4.85
CA THR A 323 -20.65 -8.59 5.76
C THR A 323 -20.39 -9.94 5.08
N ALA A 324 -20.81 -10.14 3.82
CA ALA A 324 -20.69 -11.42 3.12
C ALA A 324 -19.32 -11.64 2.46
N ASP A 325 -18.66 -10.55 2.05
CA ASP A 325 -17.29 -10.55 1.49
C ASP A 325 -16.25 -10.58 2.63
N ARG A 326 -16.26 -11.64 3.42
CA ARG A 326 -15.19 -11.90 4.41
C ARG A 326 -13.87 -12.14 3.65
N LEU A 327 -12.72 -11.97 4.30
CA LEU A 327 -11.46 -12.65 3.93
C LEU A 327 -11.57 -14.20 3.99
N ARG A 328 -12.76 -14.78 3.72
CA ARG A 328 -12.98 -16.21 3.53
C ARG A 328 -12.21 -16.61 2.27
N LEU A 329 -11.16 -17.39 2.51
CA LEU A 329 -10.61 -18.45 1.67
C LEU A 329 -11.45 -18.77 0.42
N GLN A 330 -11.31 -17.98 -0.64
CA GLN A 330 -11.22 -18.60 -1.94
C GLN A 330 -9.76 -19.01 -2.07
N ARG A 331 -9.52 -20.32 -2.15
CA ARG A 331 -8.20 -20.85 -2.49
C ARG A 331 -7.73 -20.10 -3.73
N PRO A 332 -6.49 -19.62 -3.78
CA PRO A 332 -5.92 -19.18 -5.03
C PRO A 332 -5.87 -20.42 -5.93
N HIS A 333 -6.85 -20.56 -6.83
CA HIS A 333 -6.56 -21.10 -8.13
C HIS A 333 -5.96 -19.92 -8.91
N LEU A 334 -4.70 -19.61 -8.58
CA LEU A 334 -3.83 -18.72 -9.33
C LEU A 334 -2.92 -19.60 -10.20
#